data_AF-A0A392M0S3-F1
#
_entry.id   AF-A0A392M0S3-F1
#
_cell.length_a   1.000
_cell.length_b   1.000
_cell.length_c   1.000
_cell.angle_alpha   90.00
_cell.angle_beta   90.00
_cell.angle_gamma   90.00
#
_symmetry.space_group_name_H-M   'P 1'
#
loop_
_entity.id
_entity.type
_entity.pdbx_description
1 polymer ?
#
loop_
_entity_poly.entity_id
_entity_poly.type
_entity_poly.pdbx_seq_one_letter_code
_entity_poly.pdbx_strand_id
1 'polypeptide(L)'
;VAVEVERDEDEGGMVGETFTDYRPPKVSIGPPHPDPVVETSSLSAVQPPDPTYDPKTKDNLESSKALSCLQIETVVYACQRHLHHLPNGARAGFFIGDGAGVGKGRTIAGLIWENWHHGRRKALWISVGSDLKFDARRDLDDAGATCIQVHALNKLPYSKLDSKSVGIKEGVVFLTYNSLIASSEKGRSRLQQLVQWCGPGFDGLVIFDECHKAKNLVPEAGSQPTRTGEAVLEIQVLFLIFNLLEQ
;
A
#
# COMPACT_ATOMS: atom_id res chain seq x y z
N VAL A 1 49.13 -18.94 -32.91
CA VAL A 1 48.80 -18.45 -31.56
C VAL A 1 47.29 -18.55 -31.44
N ALA A 2 46.80 -19.56 -30.74
CA ALA A 2 45.38 -19.72 -30.47
C ALA A 2 44.99 -18.70 -29.40
N VAL A 3 43.92 -17.96 -29.65
CA VAL A 3 43.32 -17.03 -28.70
C VAL A 3 42.27 -17.82 -27.94
N GLU A 4 42.55 -18.13 -26.68
CA GLU A 4 41.55 -18.59 -25.73
C GLU A 4 40.57 -17.43 -25.48
N VAL A 5 39.31 -17.64 -25.88
CA VAL A 5 38.20 -16.76 -25.50
C VAL A 5 37.57 -17.44 -24.29
N GLU A 6 37.77 -16.86 -23.12
CA GLU A 6 37.06 -17.24 -21.89
C GLU A 6 35.56 -17.16 -22.16
N ARG A 7 34.86 -18.27 -21.89
CA ARG A 7 33.41 -18.36 -21.94
C ARG A 7 32.87 -17.64 -20.70
N ASP A 8 32.14 -16.56 -20.91
CA ASP A 8 31.26 -16.01 -19.89
C ASP A 8 30.27 -17.11 -19.44
N GLU A 9 30.26 -17.39 -18.15
CA GLU A 9 29.36 -18.34 -17.52
C GLU A 9 27.92 -17.80 -17.58
N ASP A 10 27.11 -18.57 -18.29
CA ASP A 10 25.67 -18.41 -18.49
C ASP A 10 24.92 -18.63 -17.16
N GLU A 11 24.57 -17.55 -16.45
CA GLU A 11 23.59 -17.60 -15.36
C GLU A 11 22.15 -17.50 -15.91
N GLY A 12 21.66 -18.63 -16.44
CA GLY A 12 20.40 -19.21 -15.95
C GLY A 12 19.07 -18.50 -16.24
N GLY A 13 18.94 -17.78 -17.35
CA GLY A 13 17.62 -17.35 -17.85
C GLY A 13 16.78 -18.55 -18.32
N MET A 14 15.66 -18.83 -17.67
CA MET A 14 14.74 -19.91 -18.07
C MET A 14 14.24 -19.66 -19.50
N VAL A 15 14.53 -20.57 -20.43
CA VAL A 15 14.13 -20.49 -21.83
C VAL A 15 12.60 -20.46 -21.94
N GLY A 16 12.00 -19.30 -22.26
CA GLY A 16 10.58 -19.22 -22.63
C GLY A 16 9.83 -17.92 -22.30
N GLU A 17 10.33 -17.07 -21.42
CA GLU A 17 9.59 -15.84 -21.05
C GLU A 17 10.00 -14.65 -21.93
N THR A 18 9.11 -14.24 -22.83
CA THR A 18 9.26 -12.99 -23.58
C THR A 18 8.66 -11.85 -22.75
N PHE A 19 9.43 -10.79 -22.54
CA PHE A 19 9.00 -9.58 -21.84
C PHE A 19 8.57 -8.50 -22.85
N THR A 20 7.54 -7.74 -22.51
CA THR A 20 7.02 -6.62 -23.31
C THR A 20 7.03 -5.35 -22.46
N ASP A 21 7.40 -4.22 -23.06
CA ASP A 21 7.30 -2.91 -22.40
C ASP A 21 5.86 -2.62 -21.97
N TYR A 22 5.69 -2.36 -20.68
CA TYR A 22 4.39 -2.03 -20.10
C TYR A 22 4.11 -0.53 -20.19
N ARG A 23 2.91 -0.20 -20.67
CA ARG A 23 2.32 1.13 -20.50
C ARG A 23 0.84 0.97 -20.20
N PRO A 24 0.27 1.81 -19.32
CA PRO A 24 -1.17 1.89 -19.09
C PRO A 24 -1.96 1.93 -20.40
N PRO A 25 -2.76 0.90 -20.73
CA PRO A 25 -3.48 0.86 -22.00
C PRO A 25 -4.73 1.74 -21.99
N LYS A 26 -5.25 2.08 -20.80
CA LYS A 26 -6.56 2.76 -20.64
C LYS A 26 -6.49 4.10 -19.90
N VAL A 27 -5.42 4.36 -19.17
CA VAL A 27 -5.23 5.63 -18.42
C VAL A 27 -4.14 6.47 -19.10
N SER A 28 -4.48 7.70 -19.47
CA SER A 28 -3.61 8.60 -20.26
C SER A 28 -3.16 9.84 -19.47
N ILE A 29 -3.01 9.70 -18.16
CA ILE A 29 -2.66 10.80 -17.25
C ILE A 29 -1.20 10.63 -16.79
N GLY A 30 -0.46 11.73 -16.72
CA GLY A 30 0.89 11.78 -16.17
C GLY A 30 2.02 11.39 -17.14
N PRO A 31 3.29 11.61 -16.75
CA PRO A 31 4.46 11.27 -17.55
C PRO A 31 4.72 9.76 -17.61
N PRO A 32 5.48 9.28 -18.61
CA PRO A 32 6.03 7.92 -18.59
C PRO A 32 6.80 7.62 -17.29
N HIS A 33 6.81 6.35 -16.88
CA HIS A 33 7.66 5.90 -15.76
C HIS A 33 9.15 6.15 -16.10
N PRO A 34 9.97 6.64 -15.15
CA PRO A 34 11.38 6.95 -15.41
C PRO A 34 12.21 5.72 -15.78
N ASP A 35 11.94 4.60 -15.11
CA ASP A 35 12.55 3.31 -15.42
C ASP A 35 11.67 2.50 -16.37
N PRO A 36 12.26 1.71 -17.30
CA PRO A 36 11.51 0.76 -18.10
C PRO A 36 10.77 -0.24 -17.21
N VAL A 37 9.47 -0.39 -17.46
CA VAL A 37 8.64 -1.39 -16.80
C VAL A 37 8.22 -2.39 -17.86
N VAL A 38 8.32 -3.67 -17.54
CA VAL A 38 7.97 -4.76 -18.44
C VAL A 38 6.97 -5.69 -17.78
N GLU A 39 6.18 -6.36 -18.60
CA GLU A 39 5.33 -7.46 -18.19
C GLU A 39 5.61 -8.70 -19.05
N THR A 40 5.17 -9.86 -18.57
CA THR A 40 5.27 -11.09 -19.36
C THR A 40 4.26 -11.05 -20.51
N SER A 41 4.58 -11.67 -21.64
CA SER A 41 3.64 -11.76 -22.78
C SER A 41 2.29 -12.40 -22.43
N SER A 42 2.25 -13.25 -21.40
CA SER A 42 1.01 -13.85 -20.90
C SER A 42 0.11 -12.83 -20.18
N LEU A 43 0.70 -11.89 -19.43
CA LEU A 43 -0.04 -10.81 -18.77
C LEU A 43 -0.52 -9.78 -19.79
N SER A 44 0.32 -9.42 -20.77
CA SER A 44 -0.05 -8.43 -21.80
C SER A 44 -1.20 -8.88 -22.72
N ALA A 45 -1.43 -10.19 -22.83
CA ALA A 45 -2.56 -10.75 -23.58
C ALA A 45 -3.92 -10.49 -22.92
N VAL A 46 -3.95 -10.15 -21.61
CA VAL A 46 -5.19 -9.92 -20.86
C VAL A 46 -5.43 -8.42 -20.73
N GLN A 47 -6.59 -7.96 -21.19
CA GLN A 47 -6.97 -6.55 -21.05
C GLN A 47 -7.38 -6.25 -19.60
N PRO A 48 -6.88 -5.16 -18.99
CA PRO A 48 -7.33 -4.74 -17.68
C PRO A 48 -8.79 -4.29 -17.73
N PRO A 49 -9.52 -4.26 -16.60
CA PRO A 49 -10.88 -3.73 -16.55
C PRO A 49 -10.94 -2.26 -17.01
N ASP A 50 -12.09 -1.78 -17.47
CA ASP A 50 -12.21 -0.37 -17.84
C ASP A 50 -12.11 0.56 -16.61
N PRO A 51 -11.31 1.64 -16.68
CA PRO A 51 -11.27 2.63 -15.61
C PRO A 51 -12.57 3.44 -15.64
N THR A 52 -13.27 3.47 -14.52
CA THR A 52 -14.52 4.23 -14.31
C THR A 52 -14.37 5.32 -13.26
N TYR A 53 -13.21 5.41 -12.61
CA TYR A 53 -12.93 6.40 -11.58
C TYR A 53 -12.18 7.59 -12.17
N ASP A 54 -12.70 8.81 -11.91
CA ASP A 54 -12.03 10.07 -12.25
C ASP A 54 -11.41 10.66 -10.97
N PRO A 55 -10.07 10.73 -10.86
CA PRO A 55 -9.41 11.21 -9.64
C PRO A 55 -9.78 12.66 -9.32
N LYS A 56 -10.12 12.94 -8.07
CA LYS A 56 -10.35 14.30 -7.57
C LYS A 56 -9.08 15.15 -7.60
N THR A 57 -7.92 14.51 -7.54
CA THR A 57 -6.60 15.13 -7.65
C THR A 57 -6.07 15.19 -9.10
N LYS A 58 -6.88 14.86 -10.12
CA LYS A 58 -6.45 14.80 -11.52
C LYS A 58 -5.66 16.03 -12.00
N ASP A 59 -6.19 17.23 -11.81
CA ASP A 59 -5.50 18.46 -12.20
C ASP A 59 -4.15 18.62 -11.50
N ASN A 60 -4.06 18.21 -10.23
CA ASN A 60 -2.81 18.22 -9.46
C ASN A 60 -1.83 17.16 -9.99
N LEU A 61 -2.29 15.97 -10.34
CA LEU A 61 -1.46 14.90 -10.92
C LEU A 61 -0.90 15.29 -12.30
N GLU A 62 -1.72 15.89 -13.16
CA GLU A 62 -1.31 16.34 -14.50
C GLU A 62 -0.30 17.50 -14.44
N SER A 63 -0.54 18.47 -13.57
CA SER A 63 0.31 19.67 -13.46
C SER A 63 1.63 19.40 -12.73
N SER A 64 1.59 18.67 -11.62
CA SER A 64 2.79 18.39 -10.81
C SER A 64 3.72 17.37 -11.47
N LYS A 65 3.15 16.43 -12.24
CA LYS A 65 3.88 15.27 -12.79
C LYS A 65 4.62 14.46 -11.71
N ALA A 66 4.11 14.52 -10.48
CA ALA A 66 4.72 13.88 -9.31
C ALA A 66 4.69 12.34 -9.36
N LEU A 67 3.66 11.79 -10.02
CA LEU A 67 3.48 10.35 -10.23
C LEU A 67 3.54 10.03 -11.72
N SER A 68 4.11 8.87 -12.06
CA SER A 68 4.09 8.39 -13.44
C SER A 68 2.72 7.83 -13.84
N CYS A 69 2.49 7.66 -15.14
CA CYS A 69 1.23 7.13 -15.67
C CYS A 69 0.89 5.74 -15.10
N LEU A 70 1.90 4.88 -14.90
CA LEU A 70 1.75 3.58 -14.23
C LEU A 70 1.17 3.75 -12.81
N GLN A 71 1.79 4.63 -12.03
CA GLN A 71 1.39 4.86 -10.64
C GLN A 71 -0.02 5.47 -10.57
N ILE A 72 -0.35 6.37 -11.49
CA ILE A 72 -1.68 6.98 -11.58
C ILE A 72 -2.73 5.96 -12.01
N GLU A 73 -2.43 5.05 -12.93
CA GLU A 73 -3.32 3.96 -13.30
C GLU A 73 -3.66 3.08 -12.08
N THR A 74 -2.66 2.73 -11.28
CA THR A 74 -2.87 1.99 -10.03
C THR A 74 -3.73 2.78 -9.04
N VAL A 75 -3.53 4.10 -8.92
CA VAL A 75 -4.39 4.98 -8.09
C VAL A 75 -5.85 4.92 -8.58
N VAL A 76 -6.08 5.04 -9.88
CA VAL A 76 -7.43 4.98 -10.49
C VAL A 76 -8.12 3.66 -10.16
N TYR A 77 -7.47 2.53 -10.42
CA TYR A 77 -8.07 1.22 -10.16
C TYR A 77 -8.27 0.93 -8.68
N ALA A 78 -7.31 1.30 -7.82
CA ALA A 78 -7.46 1.13 -6.38
C ALA A 78 -8.61 1.98 -5.81
N CYS A 79 -8.76 3.23 -6.25
CA CYS A 79 -9.89 4.07 -5.86
C CYS A 79 -11.22 3.52 -6.39
N GLN A 80 -11.27 3.03 -7.63
CA GLN A 80 -12.45 2.36 -8.18
C GLN A 80 -12.85 1.14 -7.34
N ARG A 81 -11.87 0.33 -6.93
CA ARG A 81 -12.12 -0.84 -6.05
C ARG A 81 -12.53 -0.42 -4.65
N HIS A 82 -11.98 0.66 -4.09
CA HIS A 82 -12.38 1.20 -2.79
C HIS A 82 -13.88 1.59 -2.76
N LEU A 83 -14.48 1.97 -3.88
CA LEU A 83 -15.92 2.29 -3.95
C LEU A 83 -16.82 1.04 -3.97
N HIS A 84 -16.26 -0.14 -4.23
CA HIS A 84 -17.03 -1.37 -4.34
C HIS A 84 -17.18 -2.07 -2.97
N HIS A 85 -18.42 -2.42 -2.62
CA HIS A 85 -18.73 -3.20 -1.44
C HIS A 85 -19.15 -4.61 -1.83
N LEU A 86 -18.60 -5.61 -1.16
CA LEU A 86 -18.92 -7.02 -1.32
C LEU A 86 -20.31 -7.34 -0.74
N PRO A 87 -20.91 -8.49 -1.09
CA PRO A 87 -22.25 -8.86 -0.60
C PRO A 87 -22.39 -8.90 0.93
N ASN A 88 -21.30 -9.14 1.66
CA ASN A 88 -21.26 -9.12 3.12
C ASN A 88 -21.13 -7.71 3.72
N GLY A 89 -21.16 -6.66 2.89
CA GLY A 89 -21.00 -5.27 3.29
C GLY A 89 -19.54 -4.82 3.47
N ALA A 90 -18.56 -5.72 3.32
CA ALA A 90 -17.16 -5.34 3.40
C ALA A 90 -16.72 -4.55 2.16
N ARG A 91 -15.96 -3.48 2.36
CA ARG A 91 -15.30 -2.74 1.29
C ARG A 91 -14.23 -3.61 0.64
N ALA A 92 -14.20 -3.62 -0.69
CA ALA A 92 -13.20 -4.35 -1.44
C ALA A 92 -11.80 -3.70 -1.28
N GLY A 93 -10.81 -4.56 -1.10
CA GLY A 93 -9.41 -4.21 -1.07
C GLY A 93 -8.77 -4.18 -2.46
N PHE A 94 -7.53 -3.71 -2.50
CA PHE A 94 -6.71 -3.65 -3.69
C PHE A 94 -5.30 -4.14 -3.37
N PHE A 95 -4.77 -5.02 -4.21
CA PHE A 95 -3.43 -5.58 -4.05
C PHE A 95 -2.50 -4.98 -5.12
N ILE A 96 -1.38 -4.41 -4.69
CA ILE A 96 -0.34 -3.88 -5.58
C ILE A 96 0.77 -4.93 -5.68
N GLY A 97 0.74 -5.71 -6.75
CA GLY A 97 1.69 -6.81 -6.99
C GLY A 97 2.93 -6.42 -7.81
N ASP A 98 3.11 -5.13 -8.10
CA ASP A 98 4.20 -4.66 -8.95
C ASP A 98 5.58 -4.98 -8.35
N GLY A 99 6.57 -5.18 -9.22
CA GLY A 99 7.95 -5.48 -8.85
C GLY A 99 8.62 -4.41 -7.95
N ALA A 100 9.83 -4.69 -7.47
CA ALA A 100 10.64 -3.67 -6.83
C ALA A 100 11.02 -2.57 -7.84
N GLY A 101 11.24 -1.33 -7.38
CA GLY A 101 11.69 -0.21 -8.23
C GLY A 101 10.58 0.61 -8.90
N VAL A 102 9.36 0.09 -9.04
CA VAL A 102 8.21 0.82 -9.66
C VAL A 102 7.64 1.98 -8.82
N GLY A 103 8.20 2.22 -7.63
CA GLY A 103 7.80 3.32 -6.75
C GLY A 103 6.46 3.11 -6.03
N LYS A 104 6.17 1.88 -5.54
CA LYS A 104 4.94 1.56 -4.77
C LYS A 104 4.64 2.53 -3.63
N GLY A 105 5.67 3.01 -2.92
CA GLY A 105 5.52 4.00 -1.85
C GLY A 105 4.93 5.32 -2.34
N ARG A 106 5.34 5.80 -3.53
CA ARG A 106 4.75 6.97 -4.19
C ARG A 106 3.31 6.71 -4.65
N THR A 107 3.01 5.51 -5.14
CA THR A 107 1.62 5.10 -5.45
C THR A 107 0.74 5.16 -4.20
N ILE A 108 1.21 4.64 -3.07
CA ILE A 108 0.51 4.71 -1.78
C ILE A 108 0.32 6.17 -1.34
N ALA A 109 1.35 7.01 -1.49
CA ALA A 109 1.24 8.43 -1.20
C ALA A 109 0.18 9.13 -2.07
N GLY A 110 0.09 8.79 -3.36
CA GLY A 110 -0.96 9.23 -4.26
C GLY A 110 -2.36 8.81 -3.80
N LEU A 111 -2.52 7.57 -3.35
CA LEU A 111 -3.78 7.07 -2.78
C LEU A 111 -4.19 7.82 -1.51
N ILE A 112 -3.23 8.08 -0.62
CA ILE A 112 -3.46 8.87 0.59
C ILE A 112 -3.87 10.30 0.21
N TRP A 113 -3.22 10.89 -0.79
CA TRP A 113 -3.50 12.25 -1.24
C TRP A 113 -4.89 12.38 -1.87
N GLU A 114 -5.29 11.42 -2.69
CA GLU A 114 -6.63 11.33 -3.26
C GLU A 114 -7.68 11.21 -2.15
N ASN A 115 -7.49 10.29 -1.20
CA ASN A 115 -8.41 10.10 -0.07
C ASN A 115 -8.49 11.36 0.82
N TRP A 116 -7.39 12.09 0.99
CA TRP A 116 -7.36 13.36 1.71
C TRP A 116 -8.31 14.39 1.08
N HIS A 117 -8.36 14.47 -0.25
CA HIS A 117 -9.28 15.35 -0.98
C HIS A 117 -10.74 14.90 -0.89
N HIS A 118 -10.99 13.62 -0.61
CA HIS A 118 -12.33 13.11 -0.25
C HIS A 118 -12.70 13.31 1.22
N GLY A 119 -11.85 13.96 2.02
CA GLY A 119 -12.08 14.18 3.45
C GLY A 119 -11.79 12.95 4.32
N ARG A 120 -11.28 11.86 3.73
CA ARG A 120 -10.81 10.66 4.45
C ARG A 120 -9.40 10.90 4.98
N ARG A 121 -9.30 11.70 6.03
CA ARG A 121 -8.03 12.27 6.53
C ARG A 121 -7.27 11.43 7.56
N LYS A 122 -7.62 10.16 7.72
CA LYS A 122 -6.95 9.23 8.62
C LYS A 122 -6.50 8.02 7.81
N ALA A 123 -5.22 7.70 7.85
CA ALA A 123 -4.66 6.52 7.21
C ALA A 123 -3.76 5.76 8.18
N LEU A 124 -3.77 4.43 8.09
CA LEU A 124 -2.85 3.54 8.78
C LEU A 124 -1.86 2.98 7.77
N TRP A 125 -0.56 3.15 8.00
CA TRP A 125 0.48 2.60 7.13
C TRP A 125 1.33 1.61 7.92
N ILE A 126 0.98 0.33 7.80
CA ILE A 126 1.68 -0.79 8.45
C ILE A 126 2.81 -1.24 7.54
N SER A 127 4.04 -1.26 8.04
CA SER A 127 5.20 -1.76 7.30
C SER A 127 6.08 -2.67 8.17
N VAL A 128 7.26 -3.05 7.68
CA VAL A 128 8.15 -4.02 8.33
C VAL A 128 9.13 -3.38 9.30
N GLY A 129 9.54 -2.13 9.05
CA GLY A 129 10.56 -1.42 9.81
C GLY A 129 10.10 -0.03 10.22
N SER A 130 10.52 0.43 11.41
CA SER A 130 10.15 1.78 11.88
C SER A 130 10.80 2.90 11.07
N ASP A 131 11.96 2.64 10.48
CA ASP A 131 12.74 3.63 9.75
C ASP A 131 12.14 3.93 8.38
N LEU A 132 11.33 3.01 7.84
CA LEU A 132 10.53 3.21 6.62
C LEU A 132 9.48 4.32 6.77
N LYS A 133 9.28 4.86 7.98
CA LYS A 133 8.55 6.10 8.17
C LYS A 133 9.17 7.26 7.38
N PHE A 134 10.50 7.32 7.30
CA PHE A 134 11.19 8.39 6.57
C PHE A 134 10.97 8.27 5.07
N ASP A 135 10.93 7.03 4.54
CA ASP A 135 10.50 6.75 3.17
C ASP A 135 9.04 7.17 2.95
N ALA A 136 8.12 6.78 3.83
CA ALA A 136 6.71 7.19 3.73
C ALA A 136 6.53 8.72 3.75
N ARG A 137 7.32 9.44 4.57
CA ARG A 137 7.35 10.91 4.56
C ARG A 137 7.86 11.44 3.23
N ARG A 138 9.02 10.96 2.75
CA ARG A 138 9.59 11.35 1.46
C ARG A 138 8.60 11.12 0.33
N ASP A 139 7.95 9.96 0.28
CA ASP A 139 7.02 9.61 -0.79
C ASP A 139 5.77 10.50 -0.78
N LEU A 140 5.27 10.90 0.40
CA LEU A 140 4.22 11.91 0.52
C LEU A 140 4.68 13.30 0.07
N ASP A 141 5.93 13.68 0.37
CA ASP A 141 6.49 14.96 -0.10
C ASP A 141 6.66 14.97 -1.62
N ASP A 142 7.20 13.90 -2.19
CA ASP A 142 7.37 13.69 -3.63
C ASP A 142 6.01 13.72 -4.35
N ALA A 143 4.95 13.18 -3.74
CA ALA A 143 3.58 13.23 -4.25
C ALA A 143 2.89 14.61 -4.07
N GLY A 144 3.55 15.58 -3.42
CA GLY A 144 2.99 16.91 -3.14
C GLY A 144 2.10 16.99 -1.88
N ALA A 145 1.91 15.88 -1.16
CA ALA A 145 1.11 15.77 0.06
C ALA A 145 1.87 16.23 1.33
N THR A 146 2.57 17.36 1.23
CA THR A 146 3.43 17.91 2.31
C THR A 146 2.68 18.30 3.57
N CYS A 147 1.37 18.58 3.45
CA CYS A 147 0.53 18.97 4.59
C CYS A 147 0.10 17.79 5.48
N ILE A 148 0.18 16.55 4.99
CA ILE A 148 -0.26 15.36 5.72
C ILE A 148 0.83 14.91 6.68
N GLN A 149 0.62 14.98 7.99
CA GLN A 149 1.64 14.55 8.95
C GLN A 149 1.80 13.02 9.04
N VAL A 150 3.03 12.55 9.29
CA VAL A 150 3.33 11.13 9.54
C VAL A 150 3.75 10.93 11.00
N HIS A 151 2.96 10.16 11.74
CA HIS A 151 3.15 9.93 13.17
C HIS A 151 3.65 8.50 13.42
N ALA A 152 4.79 8.35 14.09
CA ALA A 152 5.35 7.03 14.38
C ALA A 152 4.69 6.46 15.64
N LEU A 153 3.86 5.42 15.49
CA LEU A 153 3.09 4.86 16.62
C LEU A 153 3.99 4.43 17.79
N ASN A 154 5.16 3.85 17.50
CA ASN A 154 6.12 3.40 18.49
C ASN A 154 6.73 4.52 19.36
N LYS A 155 6.64 5.79 18.92
CA LYS A 155 7.08 6.97 19.68
C LYS A 155 5.94 7.64 20.46
N LEU A 156 4.71 7.16 20.28
CA LEU A 156 3.53 7.74 20.93
C LEU A 156 3.17 6.95 22.20
N PRO A 157 2.61 7.60 23.23
CA PRO A 157 2.07 6.90 24.39
C PRO A 157 0.91 5.97 24.00
N TYR A 158 0.53 5.06 24.89
CA TYR A 158 -0.63 4.16 24.73
C TYR A 158 -1.98 4.84 25.08
N SER A 159 -1.99 6.15 25.35
CA SER A 159 -3.22 6.93 25.53
C SER A 159 -3.93 7.21 24.20
N LYS A 160 -5.18 7.68 24.21
CA LYS A 160 -5.90 8.00 22.97
C LYS A 160 -5.10 8.99 22.11
N LEU A 161 -4.98 8.70 20.81
CA LEU A 161 -4.17 9.51 19.89
C LEU A 161 -4.74 10.91 19.68
N ASP A 162 -6.06 11.05 19.73
CA ASP A 162 -6.80 12.32 19.61
C ASP A 162 -6.98 13.06 20.95
N SER A 163 -6.42 12.53 22.05
CA SER A 163 -6.47 13.18 23.36
C SER A 163 -5.80 14.55 23.34
N LYS A 164 -6.18 15.44 24.27
CA LYS A 164 -5.54 16.77 24.42
C LYS A 164 -4.01 16.71 24.57
N SER A 165 -3.48 15.62 25.14
CA SER A 165 -2.04 15.44 25.35
C SER A 165 -1.29 14.97 24.11
N VAL A 166 -1.94 14.22 23.21
CA VAL A 166 -1.28 13.68 22.00
C VAL A 166 -1.64 14.49 20.75
N GLY A 167 -2.90 14.91 20.61
CA GLY A 167 -3.33 15.92 19.64
C GLY A 167 -3.44 15.43 18.19
N ILE A 168 -3.30 14.14 17.92
CA ILE A 168 -3.32 13.59 16.56
C ILE A 168 -4.77 13.34 16.15
N LYS A 169 -5.32 14.23 15.32
CA LYS A 169 -6.71 14.14 14.82
C LYS A 169 -6.82 13.60 13.40
N GLU A 170 -5.80 13.85 12.59
CA GLU A 170 -5.72 13.50 11.17
C GLU A 170 -4.26 13.24 10.79
N GLY A 171 -4.03 12.62 9.63
CA GLY A 171 -2.71 12.27 9.13
C GLY A 171 -2.53 10.78 8.90
N VAL A 172 -1.27 10.38 8.74
CA VAL A 172 -0.84 8.99 8.64
C VAL A 172 -0.30 8.54 9.99
N VAL A 173 -0.88 7.48 10.56
CA VAL A 173 -0.24 6.75 11.65
C VAL A 173 0.59 5.63 11.04
N PHE A 174 1.90 5.79 11.12
CA PHE A 174 2.87 4.81 10.64
C PHE A 174 3.24 3.85 11.77
N LEU A 175 3.22 2.55 11.49
CA LEU A 175 3.48 1.50 12.46
C LEU A 175 4.11 0.29 11.79
N THR A 176 4.72 -0.58 12.61
CA THR A 176 5.18 -1.88 12.15
C THR A 176 4.18 -2.98 12.47
N TYR A 177 4.26 -4.12 11.77
CA TYR A 177 3.54 -5.33 12.15
C TYR A 177 3.78 -5.72 13.62
N ASN A 178 5.01 -5.58 14.12
CA ASN A 178 5.32 -5.82 15.53
C ASN A 178 4.65 -4.81 16.47
N SER A 179 4.54 -3.54 16.03
CA SER A 179 3.83 -2.52 16.81
C SER A 179 2.33 -2.82 16.89
N LEU A 180 1.73 -3.39 15.82
CA LEU A 180 0.31 -3.72 15.78
C LEU A 180 -0.11 -4.67 16.91
N ILE A 181 0.72 -5.68 17.19
CA ILE A 181 0.48 -6.70 18.23
C ILE A 181 0.97 -6.28 19.62
N ALA A 182 1.58 -5.10 19.76
CA ALA A 182 2.16 -4.66 21.02
C ALA A 182 1.11 -4.23 22.04
N SER A 183 1.41 -4.46 23.33
CA SER A 183 0.59 -4.03 24.46
C SER A 183 1.45 -3.38 25.54
N SER A 184 0.88 -2.39 26.24
CA SER A 184 1.51 -1.81 27.42
C SER A 184 1.46 -2.77 28.62
N GLU A 185 2.28 -2.50 29.64
CA GLU A 185 2.25 -3.21 30.94
C GLU A 185 0.87 -3.20 31.61
N LYS A 186 0.05 -2.18 31.33
CA LYS A 186 -1.32 -2.02 31.84
C LYS A 186 -2.38 -2.69 30.95
N GLY A 187 -1.98 -3.55 30.01
CA GLY A 187 -2.86 -4.32 29.13
C GLY A 187 -3.50 -3.55 27.97
N ARG A 188 -3.17 -2.27 27.76
CA ARG A 188 -3.67 -1.50 26.60
C ARG A 188 -2.96 -1.94 25.31
N SER A 189 -3.70 -2.43 24.33
CA SER A 189 -3.15 -2.86 23.04
C SER A 189 -3.04 -1.71 22.03
N ARG A 190 -2.06 -1.79 21.13
CA ARG A 190 -1.93 -0.84 20.00
C ARG A 190 -3.08 -0.97 19.02
N LEU A 191 -3.52 -2.18 18.71
CA LEU A 191 -4.69 -2.41 17.84
C LEU A 191 -5.93 -1.65 18.35
N GLN A 192 -6.29 -1.80 19.63
CA GLN A 192 -7.44 -1.07 20.21
C GLN A 192 -7.24 0.44 20.17
N GLN A 193 -6.03 0.93 20.42
CA GLN A 193 -5.70 2.36 20.32
C GLN A 193 -5.95 2.89 18.90
N LEU A 194 -5.57 2.13 17.86
CA LEU A 194 -5.75 2.49 16.46
C LEU A 194 -7.22 2.47 16.06
N VAL A 195 -7.95 1.42 16.45
CA VAL A 195 -9.40 1.29 16.22
C VAL A 195 -10.15 2.46 16.87
N GLN A 196 -9.79 2.81 18.10
CA GLN A 196 -10.34 3.99 18.78
C GLN A 196 -10.03 5.29 18.04
N TRP A 197 -8.80 5.47 17.55
CA TRP A 197 -8.42 6.67 16.82
C TRP A 197 -9.12 6.79 15.47
N CYS A 198 -9.26 5.68 14.74
CA CYS A 198 -10.00 5.63 13.48
C CYS A 198 -11.47 5.99 13.72
N GLY A 199 -12.05 5.45 14.79
CA GLY A 199 -13.41 5.73 15.22
C GLY A 199 -14.46 4.94 14.43
N PRO A 200 -15.75 5.07 14.82
CA PRO A 200 -16.84 4.42 14.12
C PRO A 200 -16.99 4.98 12.70
N GLY A 201 -17.34 4.10 11.74
CA GLY A 201 -17.54 4.50 10.34
C GLY A 201 -16.25 4.90 9.62
N PHE A 202 -15.10 4.38 10.06
CA PHE A 202 -13.83 4.64 9.40
C PHE A 202 -13.84 4.22 7.93
N ASP A 203 -13.70 5.21 7.04
CA ASP A 203 -13.64 5.02 5.58
C ASP A 203 -12.26 5.40 5.00
N GLY A 204 -11.25 5.49 5.86
CA GLY A 204 -9.87 5.78 5.45
C GLY A 204 -9.12 4.55 4.93
N LEU A 205 -7.85 4.77 4.59
CA LEU A 205 -6.97 3.71 4.09
C LEU A 205 -6.31 2.94 5.22
N VAL A 206 -6.26 1.61 5.08
CA VAL A 206 -5.37 0.73 5.84
C VAL A 206 -4.42 0.10 4.84
N ILE A 207 -3.16 0.51 4.89
CA ILE A 207 -2.11 0.07 3.99
C ILE A 207 -1.27 -0.99 4.69
N PHE A 208 -1.19 -2.16 4.09
CA PHE A 208 -0.28 -3.23 4.47
C PHE A 208 0.88 -3.25 3.48
N ASP A 209 1.93 -2.51 3.81
CA ASP A 209 3.17 -2.52 3.06
C ASP A 209 3.96 -3.80 3.37
N GLU A 210 4.56 -4.39 2.35
CA GLU A 210 5.18 -5.72 2.39
C GLU A 210 4.27 -6.78 3.07
N CYS A 211 2.98 -6.83 2.68
CA CYS A 211 1.97 -7.66 3.35
C CYS A 211 2.27 -9.16 3.33
N HIS A 212 3.14 -9.63 2.44
CA HIS A 212 3.68 -10.98 2.47
C HIS A 212 4.46 -11.29 3.78
N LYS A 213 4.77 -10.29 4.61
CA LYS A 213 5.34 -10.43 5.96
C LYS A 213 4.29 -10.60 7.06
N ALA A 214 3.01 -10.37 6.76
CA ALA A 214 1.89 -10.66 7.66
C ALA A 214 1.57 -12.18 7.74
N LYS A 215 2.55 -13.05 7.44
CA LYS A 215 2.40 -14.48 7.18
C LYS A 215 1.57 -15.22 8.24
N ASN A 216 0.91 -16.28 7.77
CA ASN A 216 0.14 -17.28 8.51
C ASN A 216 -1.24 -16.79 8.97
N LEU A 217 -2.00 -16.14 8.09
CA LEU A 217 -3.45 -15.96 8.30
C LEU A 217 -4.20 -17.28 8.02
N VAL A 218 -3.74 -18.01 7.00
CA VAL A 218 -4.12 -19.40 6.70
C VAL A 218 -2.88 -20.25 6.92
N PRO A 219 -2.79 -20.99 8.03
CA PRO A 219 -1.64 -21.86 8.29
C PRO A 219 -1.56 -23.00 7.27
N GLU A 220 -0.34 -23.42 6.91
CA GLU A 220 -0.13 -24.75 6.33
C GLU A 220 -0.72 -25.80 7.29
N ALA A 221 -1.26 -26.89 6.74
CA ALA A 221 -1.97 -27.92 7.51
C ALA A 221 -1.17 -28.34 8.76
N GLY A 222 -1.66 -27.95 9.94
CA GLY A 222 -1.05 -28.28 11.24
C GLY A 222 -0.32 -27.13 11.96
N SER A 223 -0.21 -25.94 11.38
CA SER A 223 0.35 -24.75 12.07
C SER A 223 -0.73 -23.83 12.64
N GLN A 224 -0.38 -23.01 13.64
CA GLN A 224 -1.28 -21.99 14.19
C GLN A 224 -1.03 -20.64 13.50
N PRO A 225 -2.07 -19.79 13.36
CA PRO A 225 -1.88 -18.44 12.87
C PRO A 225 -0.87 -17.66 13.72
N THR A 226 -0.10 -16.75 13.09
CA THR A 226 0.75 -15.85 13.88
C THR A 226 -0.12 -14.78 14.52
N ARG A 227 0.28 -14.28 15.70
CA ARG A 227 -0.39 -13.12 16.32
C ARG A 227 -0.48 -11.91 15.38
N THR A 228 0.51 -11.76 14.49
CA THR A 228 0.52 -10.74 13.45
C THR A 228 -0.59 -10.98 12.43
N GLY A 229 -0.71 -12.20 11.92
CA GLY A 229 -1.79 -12.58 11.00
C GLY A 229 -3.16 -12.38 11.63
N GLU A 230 -3.35 -12.82 12.88
CA GLU A 230 -4.59 -12.60 13.63
C GLU A 230 -4.93 -11.11 13.77
N ALA A 231 -3.96 -10.26 14.14
CA ALA A 231 -4.20 -8.83 14.29
C ALA A 231 -4.48 -8.12 12.95
N VAL A 232 -3.88 -8.61 11.85
CA VAL A 232 -4.18 -8.12 10.48
C VAL A 232 -5.61 -8.52 10.08
N LEU A 233 -6.01 -9.76 10.33
CA LEU A 233 -7.40 -10.18 10.10
C LEU A 233 -8.37 -9.37 10.96
N GLU A 234 -8.05 -9.19 12.24
CA GLU A 234 -8.88 -8.47 13.19
C GLU A 234 -9.09 -7.01 12.75
N ILE A 235 -8.04 -6.28 12.37
CA ILE A 235 -8.17 -4.90 11.92
C ILE A 235 -8.97 -4.79 10.61
N GLN A 236 -8.83 -5.77 9.71
CA GLN A 236 -9.61 -5.86 8.48
C GLN A 236 -11.10 -6.07 8.77
N VAL A 237 -11.44 -7.00 9.68
CA VAL A 237 -12.82 -7.27 10.10
C VAL A 237 -13.42 -6.05 10.80
N LEU A 238 -12.68 -5.41 11.71
CA LEU A 238 -13.16 -4.25 12.47
C LEU A 238 -13.48 -3.04 11.60
N PHE A 239 -12.80 -2.89 10.47
CA PHE A 239 -13.08 -1.83 9.49
C PHE A 239 -13.91 -2.29 8.29
N LEU A 240 -14.38 -3.53 8.30
CA LEU A 240 -15.10 -4.16 7.18
C LEU A 240 -14.33 -4.00 5.86
N ILE A 241 -13.02 -4.26 5.87
CA ILE A 241 -12.15 -4.20 4.69
C ILE A 241 -11.74 -5.62 4.30
N PHE A 242 -12.00 -6.03 3.06
CA PHE A 242 -11.58 -7.33 2.55
C PHE A 242 -10.42 -7.20 1.56
N ASN A 243 -9.20 -7.58 1.95
CA ASN A 243 -8.11 -7.76 0.97
C ASN A 243 -8.04 -9.24 0.58
N LEU A 244 -7.85 -9.52 -0.72
CA LEU A 244 -7.29 -10.81 -1.15
C LEU A 244 -5.86 -10.87 -0.61
N LEU A 245 -5.65 -11.50 0.55
CA LEU A 245 -4.35 -12.01 0.96
C LEU A 245 -4.31 -13.47 0.50
N GLU A 246 -4.17 -13.70 -0.80
CA GLU A 246 -3.84 -15.04 -1.32
C GLU A 246 -2.50 -14.97 -2.04
N GLN A 247 -1.48 -15.53 -1.40
CA GLN A 247 -0.80 -16.71 -1.92
C GLN A 247 -0.72 -17.75 -0.80
#